data_AF-A0A2U1YBZ3-F1
#
_entry.id   AF-A0A2U1YBZ3-F1
#
_cell.length_a   1.000
_cell.length_b   1.000
_cell.length_c   1.000
_cell.angle_alpha   90.00
_cell.angle_beta   90.00
_cell.angle_gamma   90.00
#
_symmetry.space_group_name_H-M   'P 1'
#
loop_
_entity.id
_entity.type
_entity.pdbx_description
1 polymer ?
#
loop_
_entity_poly.entity_id
_entity_poly.type
_entity_poly.pdbx_seq_one_letter_code
_entity_poly.pdbx_strand_id
1 'polypeptide(L)'
;MPHSKGDRVCLTHPKTKQTVNAVVFKIAAKVSVVTDDLEIFTGGPAVFTPSKVPIPSKLHDFLANLTLEKGARVEYEHEGAMVYGVVSKGGENVVVVLDGGRQESRGPAYLYHRSNHPLPVDPPSDMDRWAVTNYREVKALSEETPCFTATITYDGKPVLLADNRGQGGPNGYATHPKAPKGTKWETKLLDDAKAWAEQFGCAHPVPGETDDWLDWHVTERPFGVTAAAHFANWNAMTARLRKAED
;
A
#
# COMPACT_ATOMS: atom_id res chain seq x y z
N MET A 1 -31.13 -22.25 -10.49
CA MET A 1 -31.41 -20.97 -9.78
C MET A 1 -30.16 -20.13 -9.80
N PRO A 2 -30.25 -18.79 -9.94
CA PRO A 2 -29.08 -17.94 -9.76
C PRO A 2 -28.65 -17.97 -8.29
N HIS A 3 -27.36 -18.16 -8.03
CA HIS A 3 -26.77 -18.03 -6.70
C HIS A 3 -26.46 -16.55 -6.40
N SER A 4 -26.45 -16.19 -5.13
CA SER A 4 -26.08 -14.86 -4.58
C SER A 4 -24.88 -14.96 -3.63
N LYS A 5 -24.13 -13.87 -3.44
CA LYS A 5 -23.01 -13.83 -2.48
C LYS A 5 -23.58 -14.01 -1.07
N GLY A 6 -22.99 -14.92 -0.30
CA GLY A 6 -23.51 -15.34 1.00
C GLY A 6 -24.43 -16.57 0.95
N ASP A 7 -24.85 -17.01 -0.24
CA ASP A 7 -25.68 -18.21 -0.34
C ASP A 7 -24.95 -19.43 0.18
N ARG A 8 -25.67 -20.22 0.97
CA ARG A 8 -25.21 -21.53 1.41
C ARG A 8 -25.50 -22.56 0.32
N VAL A 9 -24.47 -23.29 -0.07
CA VAL A 9 -24.57 -24.32 -1.11
C VAL A 9 -23.85 -25.60 -0.68
N CYS A 10 -24.06 -26.67 -1.41
CA CYS A 10 -23.23 -27.86 -1.37
C CYS A 10 -22.75 -28.23 -2.77
N LEU A 11 -21.61 -28.91 -2.80
CA LEU A 11 -21.00 -29.48 -4.00
C LEU A 11 -20.46 -30.87 -3.71
N THR A 12 -20.25 -31.67 -4.75
CA THR A 12 -19.44 -32.88 -4.66
C THR A 12 -17.97 -32.50 -4.74
N HIS A 13 -17.22 -32.74 -3.67
CA HIS A 13 -15.80 -32.46 -3.58
C HIS A 13 -15.03 -33.27 -4.65
N PRO A 14 -14.16 -32.65 -5.47
CA PRO A 14 -13.60 -33.28 -6.66
C PRO A 14 -12.64 -34.45 -6.36
N LYS A 15 -11.90 -34.40 -5.24
CA LYS A 15 -10.97 -35.48 -4.82
C LYS A 15 -11.68 -36.59 -4.04
N THR A 16 -12.29 -36.25 -2.90
CA THR A 16 -12.95 -37.20 -1.99
C THR A 16 -14.29 -37.75 -2.49
N LYS A 17 -14.92 -37.11 -3.49
CA LYS A 17 -16.27 -37.43 -3.99
C LYS A 17 -17.39 -37.31 -2.94
N GLN A 18 -17.11 -36.71 -1.78
CA GLN A 18 -18.10 -36.48 -0.74
C GLN A 18 -18.88 -35.19 -1.00
N THR A 19 -20.12 -35.10 -0.50
CA THR A 19 -20.87 -33.84 -0.51
C THR A 19 -20.38 -32.96 0.62
N VAL A 20 -19.95 -31.74 0.29
CA VAL A 20 -19.47 -30.75 1.26
C VAL A 20 -20.31 -29.49 1.20
N ASN A 21 -20.49 -28.82 2.34
CA ASN A 21 -21.16 -27.52 2.39
C ASN A 21 -20.16 -26.40 2.16
N ALA A 22 -20.63 -25.34 1.54
CA ALA A 22 -19.84 -24.18 1.18
C ALA A 22 -20.68 -22.90 1.20
N VAL A 23 -20.01 -21.75 1.20
CA VAL A 23 -20.63 -20.43 1.05
C VAL A 23 -20.15 -19.80 -0.24
N VAL A 24 -21.09 -19.28 -1.03
CA VAL A 24 -20.79 -18.51 -2.24
C VAL A 24 -20.17 -17.18 -1.83
N PHE A 25 -18.97 -16.89 -2.33
CA PHE A 25 -18.30 -15.62 -2.02
C PHE A 25 -18.03 -14.75 -3.25
N LYS A 26 -18.10 -15.31 -4.46
CA LYS A 26 -17.92 -14.58 -5.71
C LYS A 26 -18.82 -15.15 -6.80
N ILE A 27 -19.48 -14.26 -7.55
CA ILE A 27 -20.31 -14.61 -8.70
C ILE A 27 -19.86 -13.77 -9.89
N ALA A 28 -19.39 -14.46 -10.93
CA ALA A 28 -19.04 -13.88 -12.22
C ALA A 28 -19.54 -14.86 -13.31
N ALA A 29 -18.76 -15.09 -14.37
CA ALA A 29 -19.02 -16.18 -15.31
C ALA A 29 -18.96 -17.58 -14.64
N LYS A 30 -18.27 -17.67 -13.50
CA LYS A 30 -18.21 -18.83 -12.62
C LYS A 30 -18.58 -18.41 -11.19
N VAL A 31 -19.05 -19.37 -10.40
CA VAL A 31 -19.33 -19.20 -8.97
C VAL A 31 -18.13 -19.74 -8.19
N SER A 32 -17.58 -18.94 -7.28
CA SER A 32 -16.57 -19.39 -6.33
C SER A 32 -17.18 -19.53 -4.95
N VAL A 33 -16.88 -20.66 -4.31
CA VAL A 33 -17.39 -21.02 -3.00
C VAL A 33 -16.24 -21.41 -2.09
N VAL A 34 -16.39 -21.19 -0.80
CA VAL A 34 -15.47 -21.64 0.25
C VAL A 34 -16.17 -22.69 1.10
N THR A 35 -15.57 -23.87 1.27
CA THR A 35 -16.15 -24.95 2.08
C THR A 35 -16.02 -24.64 3.56
N ASP A 36 -16.70 -25.45 4.37
CA ASP A 36 -16.55 -25.38 5.83
C ASP A 36 -15.10 -25.59 6.27
N ASP A 37 -14.30 -26.33 5.52
CA ASP A 37 -12.88 -26.57 5.79
C ASP A 37 -11.95 -25.56 5.11
N LEU A 38 -12.51 -24.42 4.66
CA LEU A 38 -11.81 -23.29 4.04
C LEU A 38 -11.15 -23.61 2.69
N GLU A 39 -11.57 -24.69 2.04
CA GLU A 39 -11.14 -24.97 0.67
C GLU A 39 -11.97 -24.18 -0.34
N ILE A 40 -11.30 -23.67 -1.37
CA ILE A 40 -11.95 -22.82 -2.38
C ILE A 40 -12.17 -23.62 -3.67
N PHE A 41 -13.41 -23.58 -4.15
CA PHE A 41 -13.80 -24.19 -5.42
C PHE A 41 -14.40 -23.15 -6.35
N THR A 42 -14.14 -23.28 -7.65
CA THR A 42 -14.73 -22.42 -8.68
C THR A 42 -15.32 -23.29 -9.79
N GLY A 43 -16.59 -23.07 -10.12
CA GLY A 43 -17.32 -23.90 -11.07
C GLY A 43 -18.48 -23.18 -11.74
N GLY A 44 -19.16 -23.85 -12.66
CA GLY A 44 -20.42 -23.35 -13.22
C GLY A 44 -21.55 -23.37 -12.16
N PRO A 45 -22.59 -22.54 -12.27
CA PRO A 45 -23.68 -22.46 -11.29
C PRO A 45 -24.36 -23.80 -11.01
N ALA A 46 -24.46 -24.68 -12.01
CA ALA A 46 -25.09 -26.00 -11.91
C ALA A 46 -24.33 -27.01 -11.03
N VAL A 47 -23.06 -26.74 -10.71
CA VAL A 47 -22.24 -27.59 -9.83
C VAL A 47 -22.64 -27.41 -8.36
N PHE A 48 -23.32 -26.31 -8.03
CA PHE A 48 -23.66 -25.93 -6.66
C PHE A 48 -25.17 -26.03 -6.45
N THR A 49 -25.57 -26.72 -5.39
CA THR A 49 -26.98 -26.88 -5.01
C THR A 49 -27.26 -26.18 -3.67
N PRO A 50 -28.41 -25.53 -3.46
CA PRO A 50 -28.68 -24.83 -2.20
C PRO A 50 -28.60 -25.75 -0.98
N SER A 51 -28.02 -25.26 0.12
CA SER A 51 -27.94 -25.97 1.40
C SER A 51 -28.63 -25.16 2.51
N LYS A 52 -29.25 -25.86 3.46
CA LYS A 52 -29.91 -25.26 4.63
C LYS A 52 -29.03 -25.28 5.88
N VAL A 53 -27.81 -25.80 5.78
CA VAL A 53 -26.90 -25.90 6.92
C VAL A 53 -26.44 -24.50 7.34
N PRO A 54 -26.51 -24.11 8.62
CA PRO A 54 -26.02 -22.82 9.08
C PRO A 54 -24.56 -22.57 8.68
N ILE A 55 -24.19 -21.29 8.51
CA ILE A 55 -22.81 -20.90 8.22
C ILE A 55 -22.00 -20.99 9.53
N PRO A 56 -20.89 -21.75 9.57
CA PRO A 56 -19.99 -21.77 10.72
C PRO A 56 -19.36 -20.39 10.99
N SER A 57 -19.11 -20.05 12.27
CA SER A 57 -18.46 -18.78 12.66
C SER A 57 -17.13 -18.52 11.95
N LYS A 58 -16.27 -19.55 11.82
CA LYS A 58 -15.00 -19.46 11.08
C LYS A 58 -15.15 -18.98 9.64
N LEU A 59 -16.27 -19.28 8.99
CA LEU A 59 -16.55 -18.82 7.65
C LEU A 59 -16.99 -17.35 7.63
N HIS A 60 -17.64 -16.84 8.67
CA HIS A 60 -17.91 -15.41 8.78
C HIS A 60 -16.62 -14.59 8.80
N ASP A 61 -15.60 -15.04 9.54
CA ASP A 61 -14.30 -14.38 9.60
C ASP A 61 -13.57 -14.45 8.25
N PHE A 62 -13.63 -15.59 7.56
CA PHE A 62 -13.10 -15.73 6.20
C PHE A 62 -13.81 -14.76 5.23
N LEU A 63 -15.14 -14.71 5.27
CA LEU A 63 -15.95 -13.86 4.40
C LEU A 63 -15.68 -12.37 4.68
N ALA A 64 -15.38 -11.99 5.93
CA ALA A 64 -14.98 -10.64 6.30
C ALA A 64 -13.63 -10.23 5.66
N ASN A 65 -12.75 -11.19 5.35
CA ASN A 65 -11.47 -10.96 4.69
C ASN A 65 -11.53 -11.05 3.16
N LEU A 66 -12.73 -11.19 2.56
CA LEU A 66 -12.89 -11.16 1.09
C LEU A 66 -12.58 -9.81 0.45
N THR A 67 -12.44 -8.78 1.28
CA THR A 67 -11.99 -7.46 0.87
C THR A 67 -11.00 -6.95 1.88
N LEU A 68 -9.93 -6.32 1.40
CA LEU A 68 -9.00 -5.59 2.27
C LEU A 68 -8.99 -4.11 1.87
N GLU A 69 -8.87 -3.23 2.84
CA GLU A 69 -8.73 -1.80 2.62
C GLU A 69 -7.31 -1.44 2.19
N LYS A 70 -7.19 -0.33 1.44
CA LYS A 70 -5.89 0.29 1.20
C LYS A 70 -5.26 0.69 2.54
N GLY A 71 -3.97 0.40 2.71
CA GLY A 71 -3.24 0.62 3.94
C GLY A 71 -3.31 -0.54 4.93
N ALA A 72 -4.12 -1.58 4.67
CA ALA A 72 -4.16 -2.76 5.52
C ALA A 72 -2.79 -3.46 5.52
N ARG A 73 -2.35 -3.85 6.73
CA ARG A 73 -1.16 -4.66 6.94
C ARG A 73 -1.49 -6.13 6.73
N VAL A 74 -0.69 -6.83 5.93
CA VAL A 74 -0.96 -8.24 5.60
C VAL A 74 0.28 -9.12 5.64
N GLU A 75 0.03 -10.42 5.81
CA GLU A 75 0.98 -11.52 5.67
C GLU A 75 0.40 -12.61 4.76
N TYR A 76 1.26 -13.28 4.00
CA TYR A 76 0.88 -14.40 3.14
C TYR A 76 2.09 -15.28 2.81
N GLU A 77 1.85 -16.52 2.40
CA GLU A 77 2.90 -17.43 1.95
C GLU A 77 3.30 -17.11 0.50
N HIS A 78 4.59 -16.86 0.28
CA HIS A 78 5.20 -16.64 -1.03
C HIS A 78 6.48 -17.45 -1.15
N GLU A 79 6.58 -18.30 -2.18
CA GLU A 79 7.75 -19.14 -2.44
C GLU A 79 8.18 -20.01 -1.22
N GLY A 80 7.22 -20.46 -0.43
CA GLY A 80 7.45 -21.30 0.75
C GLY A 80 7.92 -20.54 2.01
N ALA A 81 7.91 -19.21 1.98
CA ALA A 81 8.18 -18.37 3.13
C ALA A 81 6.98 -17.45 3.45
N MET A 82 6.79 -17.15 4.73
CA MET A 82 5.86 -16.10 5.13
C MET A 82 6.48 -14.75 4.81
N VAL A 83 5.74 -13.91 4.07
CA VAL A 83 6.15 -12.56 3.72
C VAL A 83 5.10 -11.55 4.20
N TYR A 84 5.53 -10.31 4.40
CA TYR A 84 4.68 -9.23 4.87
C TYR A 84 4.62 -8.09 3.85
N GLY A 85 3.48 -7.41 3.79
CA GLY A 85 3.31 -6.23 2.94
C GLY A 85 2.15 -5.34 3.38
N VAL A 86 1.91 -4.29 2.60
CA VAL A 86 0.84 -3.32 2.82
C VAL A 86 0.00 -3.23 1.55
N VAL A 87 -1.32 -3.21 1.72
CA VAL A 87 -2.26 -3.11 0.60
C VAL A 87 -2.19 -1.72 -0.03
N SER A 88 -1.60 -1.58 -1.22
CA SER A 88 -1.56 -0.32 -1.98
C SER A 88 -2.86 -0.06 -2.74
N LYS A 89 -3.58 -1.14 -3.11
CA LYS A 89 -4.92 -1.10 -3.71
C LYS A 89 -5.82 -2.14 -3.03
N GLY A 90 -6.88 -1.70 -2.37
CA GLY A 90 -7.85 -2.55 -1.69
C GLY A 90 -8.93 -3.14 -2.60
N GLY A 91 -9.90 -3.82 -1.99
CA GLY A 91 -11.03 -4.49 -2.63
C GLY A 91 -10.92 -6.00 -2.65
N GLU A 92 -11.66 -6.66 -3.54
CA GLU A 92 -11.64 -8.14 -3.66
C GLU A 92 -10.39 -8.67 -4.37
N ASN A 93 -9.79 -7.86 -5.25
CA ASN A 93 -8.50 -8.13 -5.88
C ASN A 93 -7.55 -7.01 -5.49
N VAL A 94 -6.59 -7.35 -4.65
CA VAL A 94 -5.71 -6.39 -4.01
C VAL A 94 -4.38 -6.31 -4.74
N VAL A 95 -3.69 -5.19 -4.54
CA VAL A 95 -2.26 -5.05 -4.80
C VAL A 95 -1.59 -4.84 -3.45
N VAL A 96 -0.63 -5.69 -3.14
CA VAL A 96 0.17 -5.65 -1.90
C VAL A 96 1.58 -5.30 -2.30
N VAL A 97 2.15 -4.26 -1.69
CA VAL A 97 3.57 -3.93 -1.79
C VAL A 97 4.27 -4.57 -0.60
N LEU A 98 5.25 -5.42 -0.86
CA LEU A 98 6.05 -6.07 0.17
C LEU A 98 6.86 -5.06 0.97
N ASP A 99 7.20 -5.42 2.20
CA ASP A 99 8.10 -4.60 3.03
C ASP A 99 9.38 -4.26 2.27
N GLY A 100 9.76 -2.99 2.35
CA GLY A 100 10.87 -2.46 1.56
C GLY A 100 10.46 -1.95 0.18
N GLY A 101 9.16 -1.91 -0.15
CA GLY A 101 8.60 -1.07 -1.21
C GLY A 101 8.79 -1.53 -2.66
N ARG A 102 9.59 -2.58 -2.91
CA ARG A 102 10.08 -2.90 -4.27
C ARG A 102 9.26 -3.91 -5.04
N GLN A 103 8.61 -4.84 -4.36
CA GLN A 103 7.94 -5.96 -4.99
C GLN A 103 6.44 -5.89 -4.74
N GLU A 104 5.67 -6.06 -5.82
CA GLU A 104 4.22 -6.15 -5.75
C GLU A 104 3.77 -7.60 -5.84
N SER A 105 2.72 -7.91 -5.08
CA SER A 105 1.91 -9.11 -5.22
C SER A 105 0.48 -8.72 -5.52
N ARG A 106 -0.14 -9.47 -6.45
CA ARG A 106 -1.49 -9.21 -6.91
C ARG A 106 -2.31 -10.47 -6.80
N GLY A 107 -3.46 -10.36 -6.19
CA GLY A 107 -4.29 -11.53 -5.97
C GLY A 107 -5.61 -11.18 -5.29
N PRO A 108 -6.50 -12.18 -5.19
CA PRO A 108 -7.70 -12.01 -4.42
C PRO A 108 -7.40 -11.83 -2.92
N ALA A 109 -8.15 -10.97 -2.24
CA ALA A 109 -7.92 -10.59 -0.85
C ALA A 109 -7.85 -11.78 0.12
N TYR A 110 -8.59 -12.87 -0.14
CA TYR A 110 -8.59 -14.05 0.72
C TYR A 110 -7.25 -14.79 0.80
N LEU A 111 -6.30 -14.53 -0.12
CA LEU A 111 -4.94 -15.08 -0.06
C LEU A 111 -4.06 -14.36 0.96
N TYR A 112 -4.52 -13.23 1.49
CA TYR A 112 -3.76 -12.37 2.38
C TYR A 112 -4.45 -12.34 3.74
N HIS A 113 -3.69 -12.58 4.79
CA HIS A 113 -4.15 -12.48 6.16
C HIS A 113 -3.77 -11.14 6.74
N ARG A 114 -4.64 -10.52 7.54
CA ARG A 114 -4.27 -9.30 8.27
C ARG A 114 -3.15 -9.64 9.25
N SER A 115 -2.13 -8.79 9.29
CA SER A 115 -0.99 -8.96 10.18
C SER A 115 -0.87 -7.79 11.15
N ASN A 116 -0.43 -8.08 12.37
CA ASN A 116 -0.04 -7.08 13.36
C ASN A 116 1.48 -6.85 13.38
N HIS A 117 2.23 -7.47 12.46
CA HIS A 117 3.67 -7.30 12.38
C HIS A 117 4.00 -5.82 12.06
N PRO A 118 4.77 -5.13 12.91
CA PRO A 118 5.07 -3.72 12.71
C PRO A 118 5.88 -3.50 11.43
N LEU A 119 5.73 -2.32 10.84
CA LEU A 119 6.65 -1.88 9.78
C LEU A 119 7.99 -1.47 10.41
N PRO A 120 9.11 -1.66 9.68
CA PRO A 120 10.36 -1.02 10.06
C PRO A 120 10.18 0.50 10.16
N VAL A 121 10.76 1.09 11.20
CA VAL A 121 10.74 2.54 11.45
C VAL A 121 12.15 3.03 11.73
N ASP A 122 12.47 4.23 11.28
CA ASP A 122 13.71 4.90 11.63
C ASP A 122 13.74 5.30 13.11
N PRO A 123 14.93 5.52 13.69
CA PRO A 123 15.10 6.35 14.87
C PRO A 123 14.38 7.70 14.71
N PRO A 124 13.87 8.30 15.81
CA PRO A 124 13.17 9.58 15.73
C PRO A 124 13.97 10.69 15.05
N SER A 125 13.29 11.57 14.32
CA SER A 125 13.85 12.75 13.66
C SER A 125 12.88 13.94 13.68
N ASP A 126 13.38 15.16 13.42
CA ASP A 126 12.51 16.34 13.29
C ASP A 126 11.49 16.20 12.14
N MET A 127 11.82 15.39 11.13
CA MET A 127 10.92 15.08 10.02
C MET A 127 9.69 14.26 10.42
N ASP A 128 9.67 13.62 11.60
CA ASP A 128 8.48 12.91 12.11
C ASP A 128 7.33 13.87 12.49
N ARG A 129 7.63 15.15 12.70
CA ARG A 129 6.64 16.20 12.94
C ARG A 129 5.97 16.65 11.65
N TRP A 130 6.62 16.40 10.52
CA TRP A 130 6.11 16.71 9.20
C TRP A 130 5.29 15.53 8.66
N ALA A 131 4.24 15.83 7.90
CA ALA A 131 3.50 14.81 7.18
C ALA A 131 2.90 15.36 5.89
N VAL A 132 2.72 14.47 4.92
CA VAL A 132 2.00 14.75 3.67
C VAL A 132 0.57 14.23 3.79
N THR A 133 -0.40 15.09 3.54
CA THR A 133 -1.84 14.79 3.56
C THR A 133 -2.51 15.25 2.28
N ASN A 134 -3.69 14.69 1.95
CA ASN A 134 -4.44 15.02 0.73
C ASN A 134 -3.60 14.90 -0.56
N TYR A 135 -2.59 14.02 -0.58
CA TYR A 135 -1.79 13.76 -1.79
C TYR A 135 -2.68 13.18 -2.87
N ARG A 136 -2.72 13.83 -4.02
CA ARG A 136 -3.47 13.42 -5.20
C ARG A 136 -2.61 13.58 -6.44
N GLU A 137 -2.28 12.46 -7.05
CA GLU A 137 -1.62 12.41 -8.35
C GLU A 137 -2.65 12.37 -9.50
N VAL A 138 -2.40 13.13 -10.55
CA VAL A 138 -3.21 13.19 -11.77
C VAL A 138 -2.39 12.61 -12.92
N LYS A 139 -2.35 11.28 -12.99
CA LYS A 139 -1.55 10.53 -13.98
C LYS A 139 -1.74 10.95 -15.43
N ALA A 140 -2.94 11.39 -15.80
CA ALA A 140 -3.24 11.85 -17.15
C ALA A 140 -2.51 13.15 -17.55
N LEU A 141 -1.97 13.90 -16.57
CA LEU A 141 -1.21 15.13 -16.76
C LEU A 141 0.27 14.97 -16.38
N SER A 142 0.71 13.76 -15.99
CA SER A 142 2.11 13.46 -15.72
C SER A 142 2.82 13.19 -17.05
N GLU A 143 3.69 14.10 -17.51
CA GLU A 143 4.46 13.94 -18.75
C GLU A 143 5.85 13.37 -18.44
N GLU A 144 6.65 14.10 -17.66
CA GLU A 144 8.02 13.73 -17.26
C GLU A 144 8.13 13.44 -15.76
N THR A 145 7.38 14.18 -14.94
CA THR A 145 7.31 14.01 -13.48
C THR A 145 5.88 13.71 -13.05
N PRO A 146 5.65 13.19 -11.82
CA PRO A 146 4.31 13.07 -11.29
C PRO A 146 3.61 14.44 -11.24
N CYS A 147 2.46 14.60 -11.90
CA CYS A 147 1.59 15.74 -11.67
C CYS A 147 0.76 15.50 -10.40
N PHE A 148 0.90 16.35 -9.39
CA PHE A 148 0.21 16.15 -8.11
C PHE A 148 -0.13 17.45 -7.39
N THR A 149 -1.00 17.33 -6.39
CA THR A 149 -1.21 18.32 -5.34
C THR A 149 -1.19 17.65 -3.98
N ALA A 150 -0.69 18.33 -2.95
CA ALA A 150 -0.64 17.84 -1.58
C ALA A 150 -0.72 18.97 -0.55
N THR A 151 -1.03 18.62 0.70
CA THR A 151 -0.94 19.50 1.86
C THR A 151 0.12 18.99 2.82
N ILE A 152 1.10 19.82 3.13
CA ILE A 152 2.14 19.51 4.11
C ILE A 152 1.70 20.05 5.47
N THR A 153 1.78 19.18 6.48
CA THR A 153 1.44 19.51 7.87
C THR A 153 2.67 19.47 8.77
N TYR A 154 2.67 20.30 9.81
CA TYR A 154 3.64 20.26 10.91
C TYR A 154 2.90 20.13 12.24
N ASP A 155 3.23 19.10 13.04
CA ASP A 155 2.48 18.70 14.24
C ASP A 155 0.97 18.58 13.97
N GLY A 156 0.62 18.01 12.81
CA GLY A 156 -0.77 17.84 12.35
C GLY A 156 -1.48 19.11 11.88
N LYS A 157 -0.83 20.28 11.90
CA LYS A 157 -1.41 21.55 11.41
C LYS A 157 -0.98 21.81 9.96
N PRO A 158 -1.88 22.20 9.04
CA PRO A 158 -1.50 22.47 7.66
C PRO A 158 -0.68 23.76 7.54
N VAL A 159 0.50 23.67 6.94
CA VAL A 159 1.48 24.77 6.85
C VAL A 159 1.88 25.13 5.42
N LEU A 160 1.98 24.14 4.51
CA LEU A 160 2.29 24.37 3.10
C LEU A 160 1.32 23.61 2.19
N LEU A 161 1.15 24.14 0.99
CA LEU A 161 0.63 23.44 -0.18
C LEU A 161 1.84 23.06 -1.05
N ALA A 162 1.83 21.85 -1.61
CA ALA A 162 2.82 21.39 -2.55
C ALA A 162 2.15 20.92 -3.84
N ASP A 163 2.74 21.22 -4.99
CA ASP A 163 2.24 20.77 -6.28
C ASP A 163 3.37 20.53 -7.29
N ASN A 164 3.10 19.68 -8.28
CA ASN A 164 3.95 19.56 -9.47
C ASN A 164 3.05 19.46 -10.71
N ARG A 165 3.46 20.15 -11.78
CA ARG A 165 2.70 20.22 -13.03
C ARG A 165 2.97 19.07 -13.99
N GLY A 166 3.90 18.18 -13.65
CA GLY A 166 4.23 16.99 -14.41
C GLY A 166 5.21 17.18 -15.57
N GLN A 167 5.81 18.36 -15.71
CA GLN A 167 6.63 18.77 -16.87
C GLN A 167 8.14 18.75 -16.59
N GLY A 168 8.61 17.93 -15.64
CA GLY A 168 10.05 17.79 -15.36
C GLY A 168 10.64 18.86 -14.43
N GLY A 169 9.85 19.88 -14.07
CA GLY A 169 10.26 20.93 -13.13
C GLY A 169 10.21 20.52 -11.65
N PRO A 170 10.84 21.32 -10.77
CA PRO A 170 10.79 21.11 -9.33
C PRO A 170 9.37 21.29 -8.79
N ASN A 171 9.11 20.78 -7.59
CA ASN A 171 7.84 21.00 -6.92
C ASN A 171 7.66 22.49 -6.56
N GLY A 172 6.43 22.98 -6.69
CA GLY A 172 5.99 24.26 -6.16
C GLY A 172 5.61 24.11 -4.69
N TYR A 173 6.05 25.07 -3.86
CA TYR A 173 5.63 25.17 -2.47
C TYR A 173 5.00 26.55 -2.24
N ALA A 174 3.89 26.57 -1.53
CA ALA A 174 3.23 27.80 -1.15
C ALA A 174 2.69 27.70 0.28
N THR A 175 2.67 28.82 1.00
CA THR A 175 2.11 28.84 2.36
C THR A 175 0.62 28.49 2.35
N HIS A 176 0.22 27.55 3.20
CA HIS A 176 -1.17 27.19 3.36
C HIS A 176 -1.96 28.35 4.01
N PRO A 177 -3.20 28.67 3.58
CA PRO A 177 -3.97 29.81 4.13
C PRO A 177 -4.23 29.76 5.64
N LYS A 178 -4.21 28.56 6.22
CA LYS A 178 -4.39 28.31 7.67
C LYS A 178 -3.07 28.12 8.42
N ALA A 179 -1.93 28.34 7.77
CA ALA A 179 -0.63 28.19 8.41
C ALA A 179 -0.50 29.17 9.58
N PRO A 180 0.07 28.73 10.72
CA PRO A 180 0.42 29.66 11.79
C PRO A 180 1.36 30.75 11.27
N LYS A 181 1.08 32.00 11.66
CA LYS A 181 1.85 33.17 11.23
C LYS A 181 3.19 33.25 11.96
N GLY A 182 4.16 33.94 11.36
CA GLY A 182 5.46 34.25 11.98
C GLY A 182 6.56 33.23 11.71
N THR A 183 6.23 32.09 11.13
CA THR A 183 7.20 31.06 10.73
C THR A 183 7.40 31.06 9.22
N LYS A 184 8.66 31.01 8.77
CA LYS A 184 9.01 30.75 7.37
C LYS A 184 8.98 29.25 7.11
N TRP A 185 7.78 28.72 6.86
CA TRP A 185 7.54 27.28 6.80
C TRP A 185 8.33 26.55 5.71
N GLU A 186 8.51 27.15 4.53
CA GLU A 186 9.33 26.57 3.45
C GLU A 186 10.80 26.44 3.86
N THR A 187 11.38 27.49 4.43
CA THR A 187 12.76 27.47 4.94
C THR A 187 12.92 26.42 6.04
N LYS A 188 11.97 26.36 6.98
CA LYS A 188 12.01 25.37 8.05
C LYS A 188 11.95 23.94 7.50
N LEU A 189 11.05 23.68 6.55
CA LEU A 189 10.93 22.35 5.92
C LEU A 189 12.25 21.96 5.25
N LEU A 190 12.86 22.88 4.50
CA LEU A 190 14.14 22.63 3.84
C LEU A 190 15.25 22.31 4.83
N ASP A 191 15.37 23.09 5.91
CA ASP A 191 16.40 22.89 6.93
C ASP A 191 16.22 21.54 7.66
N ASP A 192 14.99 21.21 8.05
CA ASP A 192 14.67 19.93 8.71
C ASP A 192 14.90 18.74 7.74
N ALA A 193 14.56 18.88 6.45
CA ALA A 193 14.77 17.84 5.44
C ALA A 193 16.26 17.59 5.17
N LYS A 194 17.10 18.63 5.20
CA LYS A 194 18.56 18.50 5.11
C LYS A 194 19.15 17.76 6.30
N ALA A 195 18.73 18.14 7.51
CA ALA A 195 19.16 17.47 8.74
C ALA A 195 18.75 15.99 8.73
N TRP A 196 17.54 15.68 8.24
CA TRP A 196 17.07 14.32 8.04
C TRP A 196 17.92 13.53 7.04
N ALA A 197 18.22 14.10 5.88
CA ALA A 197 19.07 13.46 4.89
C ALA A 197 20.47 13.15 5.45
N GLU A 198 21.07 14.10 6.17
CA GLU A 198 22.36 13.91 6.84
C GLU A 198 22.28 12.82 7.92
N GLN A 199 21.27 12.88 8.79
CA GLN A 199 21.05 11.90 9.87
C GLN A 199 20.98 10.46 9.34
N PHE A 200 20.36 10.26 8.18
CA PHE A 200 20.15 8.94 7.59
C PHE A 200 21.21 8.56 6.53
N GLY A 201 22.33 9.28 6.51
CA GLY A 201 23.53 8.87 5.78
C GLY A 201 23.52 9.21 4.30
N CYS A 202 22.80 10.25 3.89
CA CYS A 202 22.91 10.79 2.54
C CYS A 202 24.33 11.33 2.32
N ALA A 203 25.13 10.67 1.47
CA ALA A 203 26.56 10.97 1.34
C ALA A 203 26.82 12.26 0.55
N HIS A 204 25.83 12.72 -0.20
CA HIS A 204 25.88 13.94 -1.00
C HIS A 204 24.52 14.62 -0.92
N PRO A 205 24.45 15.95 -0.71
CA PRO A 205 23.18 16.64 -0.69
C PRO A 205 22.41 16.33 -1.98
N VAL A 206 21.22 15.76 -1.84
CA VAL A 206 20.30 15.56 -2.95
C VAL A 206 19.88 16.95 -3.42
N PRO A 207 19.99 17.30 -4.71
CA PRO A 207 19.33 18.49 -5.21
C PRO A 207 17.82 18.38 -4.91
N GLY A 208 17.31 19.22 -4.01
CA GLY A 208 15.90 19.19 -3.62
C GLY A 208 15.60 18.17 -2.52
N GLU A 209 16.25 18.28 -1.36
CA GLU A 209 16.02 17.40 -0.21
C GLU A 209 14.55 17.39 0.25
N THR A 210 13.83 18.50 0.04
CA THR A 210 12.39 18.57 0.29
C THR A 210 11.58 17.72 -0.67
N ASP A 211 11.97 17.68 -1.95
CA ASP A 211 11.29 16.89 -2.98
C ASP A 211 11.54 15.40 -2.75
N ASP A 212 12.78 15.05 -2.38
CA ASP A 212 13.19 13.68 -2.02
C ASP A 212 12.43 13.17 -0.79
N TRP A 213 12.36 13.97 0.28
CA TRP A 213 11.53 13.64 1.43
C TRP A 213 10.05 13.46 1.05
N LEU A 214 9.49 14.34 0.22
CA LEU A 214 8.09 14.26 -0.18
C LEU A 214 7.82 12.97 -0.97
N ASP A 215 8.69 12.63 -1.92
CA ASP A 215 8.58 11.39 -2.69
C ASP A 215 8.67 10.17 -1.77
N TRP A 216 9.76 10.05 -1.00
CA TRP A 216 9.95 8.96 -0.03
C TRP A 216 8.74 8.82 0.91
N HIS A 217 8.25 9.93 1.48
CA HIS A 217 7.15 9.92 2.42
C HIS A 217 5.85 9.38 1.80
N VAL A 218 5.64 9.60 0.50
CA VAL A 218 4.39 9.20 -0.20
C VAL A 218 4.52 7.82 -0.84
N THR A 219 5.67 7.47 -1.40
CA THR A 219 5.84 6.30 -2.28
C THR A 219 6.57 5.15 -1.61
N GLU A 220 7.36 5.38 -0.57
CA GLU A 220 8.22 4.36 0.03
C GLU A 220 7.90 4.12 1.52
N ARG A 221 7.82 5.19 2.32
CA ARG A 221 7.54 5.14 3.77
C ARG A 221 6.28 4.33 4.13
N PRO A 222 5.14 4.44 3.41
CA PRO A 222 3.94 3.65 3.73
C PRO A 222 4.15 2.13 3.60
N PHE A 223 5.25 1.70 2.97
CA PHE A 223 5.61 0.30 2.72
C PHE A 223 6.84 -0.12 3.54
N GLY A 224 7.17 0.62 4.60
CA GLY A 224 8.22 0.27 5.55
C GLY A 224 9.64 0.46 5.03
N VAL A 225 9.83 1.25 3.96
CA VAL A 225 11.17 1.69 3.57
C VAL A 225 11.60 2.79 4.52
N THR A 226 12.63 2.51 5.31
CA THR A 226 13.22 3.50 6.21
C THR A 226 14.03 4.53 5.40
N ALA A 227 14.17 5.74 5.92
CA ALA A 227 15.01 6.79 5.35
C ALA A 227 16.46 6.31 5.19
N ALA A 228 16.99 5.57 6.16
CA ALA A 228 18.31 4.95 6.05
C ALA A 228 18.41 3.99 4.85
N ALA A 229 17.38 3.16 4.62
CA ALA A 229 17.35 2.25 3.48
C ALA A 229 17.19 3.00 2.15
N HIS A 230 16.39 4.07 2.13
CA HIS A 230 16.23 4.96 0.98
C HIS A 230 17.59 5.56 0.56
N PHE A 231 18.29 6.22 1.48
CA PHE A 231 19.59 6.85 1.18
C PHE A 231 20.70 5.85 0.88
N ALA A 232 20.68 4.66 1.47
CA ALA A 232 21.60 3.59 1.08
C ALA A 232 21.45 3.24 -0.42
N ASN A 233 20.22 3.23 -0.94
CA ASN A 233 19.97 2.96 -2.35
C ASN A 233 20.38 4.13 -3.23
N TRP A 234 20.04 5.36 -2.82
CA TRP A 234 20.45 6.58 -3.50
C TRP A 234 21.97 6.67 -3.66
N ASN A 235 22.71 6.45 -2.58
CA ASN A 235 24.17 6.45 -2.57
C ASN A 235 24.72 5.35 -3.50
N ALA A 236 24.11 4.16 -3.51
CA ALA A 236 24.54 3.08 -4.40
C ALA A 236 24.25 3.40 -5.88
N MET A 237 23.13 4.06 -6.19
CA MET A 237 22.78 4.49 -7.55
C MET A 237 23.74 5.58 -8.04
N THR A 238 23.95 6.63 -7.25
CA THR A 238 24.83 7.75 -7.62
C THR A 238 26.28 7.30 -7.79
N ALA A 239 26.76 6.35 -6.97
CA ALA A 239 28.08 5.74 -7.17
C ALA A 239 28.22 5.01 -8.51
N ARG A 240 27.16 4.35 -9.00
CA ARG A 240 27.16 3.68 -10.31
C ARG A 240 27.19 4.67 -11.46
N LEU A 241 26.44 5.77 -11.36
CA LEU A 241 26.40 6.81 -12.39
C LEU A 241 27.77 7.45 -12.58
N ARG A 242 28.44 7.82 -11.49
CA ARG A 242 29.80 8.40 -11.55
C ARG A 242 30.80 7.44 -12.20
N LYS A 243 30.75 6.17 -11.83
CA LYS A 243 31.62 5.16 -12.44
C LYS A 243 31.37 4.96 -13.94
N ALA A 244 30.18 5.30 -14.45
CA ALA A 244 29.86 5.21 -15.87
C ALA A 244 30.33 6.44 -16.68
N GLU A 245 30.65 7.54 -16.00
CA GLU A 245 31.16 8.77 -16.60
C GLU A 245 32.70 8.80 -16.69
N ASP A 246 33.38 7.95 -15.91
CA ASP A 246 34.84 7.72 -15.91
C ASP A 246 35.27 6.68 -16.97
#